data_AF-A0A1T4Z6P8-F1
#
_entry.id   AF-A0A1T4Z6P8-F1
#
_cell.length_a   1.000
_cell.length_b   1.000
_cell.length_c   1.000
_cell.angle_alpha   90.00
_cell.angle_beta   90.00
_cell.angle_gamma   90.00
#
_symmetry.space_group_name_H-M   'P 1'
#
loop_
_entity.id
_entity.type
_entity.pdbx_description
1 polymer ?
#
loop_
_entity_poly.entity_id
_entity_poly.type
_entity_poly.pdbx_seq_one_letter_code
_entity_poly.pdbx_strand_id
1 'polypeptide(L)'
;MGEWIAALAALAVPFTGHCDALTALDALRALAWTSSDEQLLARAYVPGTDEADVERLRSWRERGITVEGARTVRASCRVGADGVEVVERLGPTVAVLADGTRRPLPADAWDRRIVEVAHRDGWWRIVRVR
;
A
#
# COMPACT_ATOMS: atom_id res chain seq x y z
N MET A 1 -13.03 -10.36 -5.84
CA MET A 1 -13.09 -10.95 -4.48
C MET A 1 -11.97 -11.95 -4.22
N GLY A 2 -11.68 -12.89 -5.11
CA GLY A 2 -10.64 -13.92 -4.88
C GLY A 2 -9.23 -13.38 -4.61
N GLU A 3 -8.81 -12.33 -5.32
CA GLU A 3 -7.48 -11.70 -5.13
C GLU A 3 -7.30 -11.10 -3.74
N TRP A 4 -8.35 -10.57 -3.12
CA TRP A 4 -8.30 -9.97 -1.78
C TRP A 4 -8.12 -11.02 -0.69
N ILE A 5 -8.80 -12.15 -0.82
CA ILE A 5 -8.66 -13.28 0.12
C ILE A 5 -7.24 -13.84 0.04
N ALA A 6 -6.70 -13.99 -1.18
CA ALA A 6 -5.33 -14.45 -1.37
C ALA A 6 -4.31 -13.48 -0.77
N ALA A 7 -4.48 -12.17 -0.95
CA ALA A 7 -3.60 -11.16 -0.34
C ALA A 7 -3.66 -11.22 1.19
N LEU A 8 -4.85 -11.25 1.79
CA LEU A 8 -5.01 -11.34 3.25
C LEU A 8 -4.42 -12.65 3.79
N ALA A 9 -4.60 -13.78 3.10
CA ALA A 9 -4.01 -15.05 3.49
C ALA A 9 -2.47 -15.00 3.45
N ALA A 10 -1.89 -14.40 2.39
CA ALA A 10 -0.45 -14.26 2.25
C ALA A 10 0.17 -13.44 3.41
N LEU A 11 -0.55 -12.45 3.93
CA LEU A 11 -0.09 -11.64 5.07
C LEU A 11 -0.10 -12.41 6.39
N ALA A 12 -0.99 -13.38 6.57
CA ALA A 12 -1.04 -14.20 7.78
C ALA A 12 0.07 -15.27 7.84
N VAL A 13 0.54 -15.74 6.68
CA VAL A 13 1.48 -16.86 6.59
C VAL A 13 2.93 -16.39 6.83
N PRO A 14 3.65 -16.90 7.84
CA PRO A 14 5.00 -16.45 8.17
C PRO A 14 6.05 -16.79 7.10
N PHE A 15 5.81 -17.83 6.31
CA PHE A 15 6.74 -18.31 5.27
C PHE A 15 6.55 -17.65 3.91
N THR A 16 5.61 -16.70 3.79
CA THR A 16 5.46 -15.89 2.58
C THR A 16 6.77 -15.15 2.30
N GLY A 17 7.26 -15.21 1.06
CA GLY A 17 8.47 -14.49 0.67
C GLY A 17 8.29 -12.97 0.82
N HIS A 18 9.38 -12.24 1.13
CA HIS A 18 9.30 -10.79 1.41
C HIS A 18 8.66 -9.99 0.24
N CYS A 19 8.95 -10.38 -1.01
CA CYS A 19 8.35 -9.76 -2.20
C CYS A 19 6.85 -10.04 -2.34
N ASP A 20 6.41 -11.25 -2.01
CA ASP A 20 5.00 -11.63 -2.05
C ASP A 20 4.23 -10.96 -0.90
N ALA A 21 4.83 -10.91 0.29
CA ALA A 21 4.31 -10.18 1.43
C ALA A 21 4.15 -8.69 1.11
N LEU A 22 5.17 -8.05 0.51
CA LEU A 22 5.07 -6.66 0.07
C LEU A 22 3.97 -6.46 -0.97
N THR A 23 3.86 -7.36 -1.95
CA THR A 23 2.78 -7.31 -2.96
C THR A 23 1.40 -7.38 -2.31
N ALA A 24 1.21 -8.24 -1.31
CA ALA A 24 -0.03 -8.33 -0.55
C ALA A 24 -0.29 -7.08 0.31
N LEU A 25 0.75 -6.46 0.88
CA LEU A 25 0.66 -5.20 1.60
C LEU A 25 0.25 -4.04 0.69
N ASP A 26 0.77 -3.96 -0.54
CA ASP A 26 0.35 -2.92 -1.49
C ASP A 26 -1.09 -3.08 -1.92
N ALA A 27 -1.55 -4.33 -2.10
CA ALA A 27 -2.95 -4.59 -2.34
C ALA A 27 -3.78 -4.06 -1.16
N LEU A 28 -3.41 -4.41 0.08
CA LEU A 28 -4.12 -3.94 1.28
C LEU A 28 -4.17 -2.41 1.36
N ARG A 29 -3.05 -1.73 1.07
CA ARG A 29 -2.98 -0.26 1.00
C ARG A 29 -3.90 0.29 -0.09
N ALA A 30 -3.89 -0.29 -1.28
CA ALA A 30 -4.78 0.12 -2.37
C ALA A 30 -6.27 -0.03 -2.02
N LEU A 31 -6.65 -1.12 -1.33
CA LEU A 31 -8.00 -1.30 -0.82
C LEU A 31 -8.36 -0.23 0.21
N ALA A 32 -7.45 0.07 1.14
CA ALA A 32 -7.66 1.10 2.15
C ALA A 32 -7.86 2.49 1.53
N TRP A 33 -7.06 2.85 0.51
CA TRP A 33 -7.23 4.10 -0.23
C TRP A 33 -8.56 4.18 -0.98
N THR A 34 -8.98 3.09 -1.64
CA THR A 34 -10.25 3.08 -2.40
C THR A 34 -11.49 3.06 -1.51
N SER A 35 -11.40 2.44 -0.33
CA SER A 35 -12.48 2.40 0.67
C SER A 35 -12.46 3.56 1.68
N SER A 36 -11.42 4.39 1.66
CA SER A 36 -11.19 5.44 2.67
C SER A 36 -11.10 4.91 4.12
N ASP A 37 -10.60 3.68 4.28
CA ASP A 37 -10.50 2.98 5.57
C ASP A 37 -9.11 3.16 6.21
N GLU A 38 -9.03 4.07 7.19
CA GLU A 38 -7.80 4.34 7.95
C GLU A 38 -7.32 3.13 8.77
N GLN A 39 -8.24 2.33 9.32
CA GLN A 39 -7.86 1.17 10.12
C GLN A 39 -7.25 0.08 9.25
N LEU A 40 -7.80 -0.12 8.06
CA LEU A 40 -7.24 -1.03 7.08
C LEU A 40 -5.86 -0.57 6.62
N LEU A 41 -5.67 0.74 6.41
CA LEU A 41 -4.37 1.30 6.05
C LEU A 41 -3.34 1.07 7.16
N ALA A 42 -3.70 1.38 8.41
CA ALA A 42 -2.81 1.19 9.57
C ALA A 42 -2.37 -0.27 9.76
N ARG A 43 -3.21 -1.26 9.40
CA ARG A 43 -2.85 -2.68 9.46
C ARG A 43 -1.73 -3.09 8.50
N ALA A 44 -1.47 -2.30 7.44
CA ALA A 44 -0.36 -2.56 6.53
C ALA A 44 1.01 -2.25 7.18
N TYR A 45 1.03 -1.54 8.30
CA TYR A 45 2.23 -1.04 8.95
C TYR A 45 2.42 -1.62 10.34
N VAL A 46 3.65 -1.57 10.83
CA VAL A 46 3.91 -1.66 12.27
C VAL A 46 3.33 -0.41 12.93
N PRO A 47 2.73 -0.51 14.14
CA PRO A 47 2.17 0.67 14.80
C PRO A 47 3.23 1.77 14.97
N GLY A 48 2.86 2.99 14.59
CA GLY A 48 3.75 4.16 14.71
C GLY A 48 4.65 4.39 13.50
N THR A 49 4.36 3.76 12.36
CA THR A 49 5.05 4.03 11.08
C THR A 49 4.09 4.35 9.93
N ASP A 50 2.79 4.39 10.23
CA ASP A 50 1.68 4.64 9.31
C ASP A 50 1.23 6.10 9.26
N GLU A 51 1.71 6.96 10.16
CA GLU A 51 1.10 8.25 10.48
C GLU A 51 0.95 9.15 9.26
N ALA A 52 2.00 9.26 8.43
CA ALA A 52 1.97 10.11 7.24
C ALA A 52 0.94 9.64 6.20
N ASP A 53 0.79 8.32 6.04
CA ASP A 53 -0.14 7.73 5.07
C ASP A 53 -1.58 7.81 5.58
N VAL A 54 -1.81 7.52 6.87
CA VAL A 54 -3.12 7.63 7.53
C VAL A 54 -3.58 9.08 7.62
N GLU A 55 -2.71 10.02 7.97
CA GLU A 55 -3.02 11.45 8.00
C GLU A 55 -3.40 11.96 6.59
N ARG A 56 -2.67 11.51 5.55
CA ARG A 56 -3.02 11.87 4.17
C ARG A 56 -4.38 11.30 3.78
N LEU A 57 -4.67 10.03 4.09
CA LEU A 57 -5.96 9.42 3.78
C LEU A 57 -7.10 10.14 4.50
N ARG A 58 -6.91 10.43 5.80
CA ARG A 58 -7.87 11.20 6.62
C ARG A 58 -8.15 12.57 6.00
N SER A 59 -7.10 13.32 5.65
CA SER A 59 -7.22 14.63 5.02
C SER A 59 -7.96 14.59 3.69
N TRP A 60 -7.77 13.53 2.89
CA TRP A 60 -8.52 13.33 1.65
C TRP A 60 -10.00 13.08 1.92
N ARG A 61 -10.31 12.18 2.86
CA ARG A 61 -11.69 11.89 3.26
C ARG A 61 -12.41 13.13 3.80
N GLU A 62 -11.76 13.92 4.65
CA GLU A 62 -12.33 15.15 5.23
C GLU A 62 -12.66 16.20 4.15
N ARG A 63 -11.93 16.19 3.03
CA ARG A 63 -12.22 17.02 1.85
C ARG A 63 -13.24 16.40 0.88
N GLY A 64 -13.84 15.26 1.24
CA GLY A 64 -14.75 14.52 0.37
C GLY A 64 -14.09 13.91 -0.86
N ILE A 65 -12.77 13.67 -0.82
CA ILE A 65 -12.01 13.08 -1.91
C ILE A 65 -11.96 11.56 -1.74
N THR A 66 -12.35 10.82 -2.77
CA THR A 66 -12.20 9.36 -2.85
C THR A 66 -11.21 8.97 -3.93
N VAL A 67 -10.72 7.72 -3.89
CA VAL A 67 -9.73 7.21 -4.84
C VAL A 67 -10.30 6.02 -5.59
N GLU A 68 -10.09 5.99 -6.90
CA GLU A 68 -10.45 4.87 -7.76
C GLU A 68 -9.21 4.29 -8.46
N GLY A 69 -9.19 2.96 -8.61
CA GLY A 69 -8.18 2.26 -9.42
C GLY A 69 -6.77 2.20 -8.84
N ALA A 70 -6.59 2.62 -7.58
CA ALA A 70 -5.30 2.64 -6.90
C ALA A 70 -4.60 1.27 -7.00
N ARG A 71 -3.34 1.28 -7.45
CA ARG A 71 -2.46 0.12 -7.42
C ARG A 71 -1.01 0.53 -7.57
N THR A 72 -0.11 -0.20 -6.92
CA THR A 72 1.32 -0.11 -7.18
C THR A 72 1.68 -1.00 -8.36
N VAL A 73 2.47 -0.48 -9.30
CA VAL A 73 3.03 -1.27 -10.41
C VAL A 73 4.52 -1.46 -10.14
N ARG A 74 4.96 -2.72 -10.09
CA ARG A 74 6.34 -3.07 -9.74
C ARG A 74 7.09 -3.59 -10.96
N ALA A 75 8.23 -2.98 -11.28
CA ALA A 75 9.14 -3.43 -12.33
C ALA A 75 10.14 -4.47 -11.81
N SER A 76 10.58 -4.33 -10.56
CA SER A 76 11.49 -5.30 -9.93
C SER A 76 11.26 -5.39 -8.44
N CYS A 77 11.53 -6.57 -7.88
CA CYS A 77 11.58 -6.84 -6.45
C CYS A 77 12.80 -7.72 -6.16
N ARG A 78 13.67 -7.29 -5.25
CA ARG A 78 14.85 -8.05 -4.84
C ARG A 78 14.99 -7.99 -3.33
N VAL A 79 15.19 -9.15 -2.70
CA VAL A 79 15.49 -9.22 -1.27
C VAL A 79 16.98 -8.97 -1.10
N GLY A 80 17.33 -7.92 -0.37
CA GLY A 80 18.69 -7.53 -0.01
C GLY A 80 18.93 -7.61 1.50
N ALA A 81 20.11 -7.18 1.95
CA ALA A 81 20.48 -7.21 3.37
C ALA A 81 19.67 -6.21 4.22
N ASP A 82 19.31 -5.06 3.64
CA ASP A 82 18.64 -3.96 4.34
C ASP A 82 17.11 -3.94 4.15
N GLY A 83 16.56 -4.92 3.41
CA GLY A 83 15.14 -5.01 3.11
C GLY A 83 14.86 -5.43 1.67
N VAL A 84 13.67 -5.08 1.18
CA VAL A 84 13.23 -5.35 -0.19
C VAL A 84 13.52 -4.14 -1.07
N GLU A 85 14.47 -4.28 -1.98
CA GLU A 85 14.71 -3.29 -3.03
C GLU A 85 13.65 -3.40 -4.12
N VAL A 86 12.91 -2.33 -4.35
CA VAL A 86 11.88 -2.26 -5.38
C VAL A 86 12.13 -1.13 -6.35
N VAL A 87 11.70 -1.36 -7.59
CA VAL A 87 11.48 -0.29 -8.57
C VAL A 87 10.01 -0.33 -8.93
N GLU A 88 9.29 0.73 -8.62
CA GLU A 88 7.83 0.77 -8.71
C GLU A 88 7.30 2.16 -9.04
N ARG A 89 6.01 2.25 -9.34
CA ARG A 89 5.30 3.51 -9.53
C ARG A 89 3.82 3.36 -9.20
N LEU A 90 3.13 4.47 -9.05
CA LEU A 90 1.67 4.48 -9.01
C LEU A 90 1.11 4.10 -10.39
N GLY A 91 0.25 3.08 -10.41
CA GLY A 91 -0.53 2.76 -11.60
C GLY A 91 -1.63 3.80 -11.88
N PRO A 92 -2.35 3.71 -13.00
CA PRO A 92 -3.49 4.57 -13.29
C PRO A 92 -4.46 4.65 -12.11
N THR A 93 -4.50 5.83 -11.47
CA THR A 93 -5.28 6.11 -10.25
C THR A 93 -6.01 7.44 -10.45
N VAL A 94 -7.25 7.52 -10.00
CA VAL A 94 -8.10 8.71 -10.15
C VAL A 94 -8.55 9.18 -8.77
N ALA A 95 -8.36 10.45 -8.48
CA ALA A 95 -9.03 11.11 -7.35
C ALA A 95 -10.39 11.64 -7.83
N VAL A 96 -11.45 11.35 -7.07
CA VAL A 96 -12.79 11.92 -7.27
C VAL A 96 -13.00 12.95 -6.18
N LEU A 97 -13.16 14.22 -6.57
CA LEU A 97 -13.35 15.34 -5.67
C LEU A 97 -14.81 15.40 -5.16
N ALA A 98 -15.06 16.22 -4.13
CA ALA A 98 -16.38 16.35 -3.50
C ALA A 98 -17.49 16.82 -4.45
N ASP A 99 -17.14 17.56 -5.51
CA ASP A 99 -18.07 18.01 -6.57
C ASP A 99 -18.27 16.94 -7.67
N GLY A 100 -17.67 15.75 -7.52
CA GLY A 100 -17.68 14.68 -8.51
C GLY A 100 -16.61 14.82 -9.60
N THR A 101 -15.82 15.90 -9.60
CA THR A 101 -14.75 16.11 -10.58
C THR A 101 -13.71 14.99 -10.46
N ARG A 102 -13.41 14.36 -11.60
CA ARG A 102 -12.45 13.26 -11.69
C ARG A 102 -11.09 13.80 -12.15
N ARG A 103 -10.07 13.62 -11.32
CA ARG A 103 -8.70 14.06 -11.61
C ARG A 103 -7.76 12.85 -11.61
N PRO A 104 -7.18 12.48 -12.76
CA PRO A 104 -6.10 11.50 -12.78
C PRO A 104 -4.97 11.96 -11.85
N LEU A 105 -4.50 11.08 -10.98
CA LEU A 105 -3.27 11.32 -10.25
C LEU A 105 -2.10 11.16 -11.22
N PRO A 106 -1.04 11.97 -11.08
CA PRO A 106 0.15 11.81 -11.91
C PRO A 106 0.63 10.35 -11.86
N ALA A 107 0.89 9.77 -13.03
CA ALA A 107 1.66 8.56 -13.08
C ALA A 107 3.09 8.97 -12.73
N ASP A 108 3.49 8.74 -11.48
CA ASP A 108 4.85 9.04 -11.04
C ASP A 108 5.87 8.34 -11.93
N ALA A 109 7.07 8.93 -12.02
CA ALA A 109 8.21 8.24 -12.61
C ALA A 109 8.47 6.93 -11.84
N TRP A 110 9.15 5.98 -12.50
CA TRP A 110 9.66 4.81 -11.78
C TRP A 110 10.58 5.27 -10.66
N ASP A 111 10.25 4.86 -9.44
CA ASP A 111 10.95 5.21 -8.23
C ASP A 111 11.62 3.98 -7.62
N ARG A 112 12.80 4.16 -7.02
CA ARG A 112 13.54 3.09 -6.36
C ARG A 112 13.48 3.29 -4.86
N ARG A 113 13.08 2.26 -4.13
CA ARG A 113 12.93 2.29 -2.67
C ARG A 113 13.45 1.03 -2.03
N ILE A 114 13.81 1.13 -0.75
CA ILE A 114 14.06 -0.02 0.12
C ILE A 114 12.92 -0.10 1.11
N VAL A 115 12.19 -1.22 1.08
CA VAL A 115 11.06 -1.47 1.97
C VAL A 115 11.43 -2.57 2.96
N GLU A 116 11.47 -2.22 4.23
CA GLU A 116 11.63 -3.19 5.31
C GLU A 116 10.25 -3.76 5.66
N VAL A 117 10.09 -5.07 5.53
CA VAL A 117 8.88 -5.80 5.92
C VAL A 117 9.22 -6.85 6.95
N ALA A 118 8.30 -7.11 7.89
CA ALA A 118 8.49 -8.11 8.92
C ALA A 118 7.17 -8.81 9.25
N HIS A 119 7.24 -10.11 9.56
CA HIS A 119 6.12 -10.85 10.16
C HIS A 119 6.14 -10.62 11.67
N ARG A 120 5.11 -9.92 12.18
CA ARG A 120 4.96 -9.55 13.60
C ARG A 120 3.53 -9.85 14.03
N ASP A 121 3.37 -10.43 15.22
CA ASP A 121 2.07 -10.76 15.80
C ASP A 121 1.16 -11.56 14.86
N GLY A 122 1.76 -12.48 14.08
CA GLY A 122 1.03 -13.31 13.12
C GLY A 122 0.72 -12.65 11.78
N TRP A 123 1.28 -11.46 11.49
CA TRP A 123 0.97 -10.70 10.28
C TRP A 123 2.20 -10.01 9.66
N TRP A 124 2.35 -10.08 8.35
CA TRP A 124 3.33 -9.27 7.62
C TRP A 124 2.96 -7.80 7.65
N ARG A 125 3.94 -6.92 7.91
CA ARG A 125 3.76 -5.47 8.02
C ARG A 125 4.95 -4.73 7.44
N ILE A 126 4.71 -3.52 6.94
CA ILE A 126 5.75 -2.56 6.58
C ILE A 126 6.32 -1.97 7.87
N VAL A 127 7.63 -2.12 8.05
CA VAL A 127 8.36 -1.54 9.16
C VAL A 127 8.84 -0.14 8.78
N ARG A 128 9.38 0.01 7.57
CA ARG A 128 9.97 1.26 7.10
C ARG A 128 10.04 1.30 5.58
N VAL A 129 9.94 2.49 5.01
CA VAL A 129 10.23 2.77 3.59
C VAL A 129 11.36 3.81 3.55
N ARG A 130 12.37 3.58 2.70
CA ARG A 130 13.52 4.47 2.48
C ARG A 130 13.72 4.73 1.00
#